data_AF-A0A7M4D908-F1
#
_entry.id   AF-A0A7M4D908-F1
#
_cell.length_a   1.000
_cell.length_b   1.000
_cell.length_c   1.000
_cell.angle_alpha   90.00
_cell.angle_beta   90.00
_cell.angle_gamma   90.00
#
_symmetry.space_group_name_H-M   'P 1'
#
loop_
_entity.id
_entity.type
_entity.pdbx_description
1 polymer ?
#
loop_
_entity_poly.entity_id
_entity_poly.type
_entity_poly.pdbx_seq_one_letter_code
_entity_poly.pdbx_strand_id
1 'polypeptide(L)'
;MRRHYFFIILFVIGSFSCAKDNKYSGYIDENQALLENLNKVKGKQHTYSNDFELLEFREKVDYYAPVSFSEALSSIPSVMRDKINLISQKDLPFTVAQQDANIVTSWNAFNKLVFQVQFSYLENVSGYQTNFKDFFIISITQYPEDPFADEQATLAMEENITGYEKLVLEGTHPLYYKAASGRWPRMFDYYKYIADDKLMDKESTGSSQYYTWYNGLIYKIGFNMNVSATDHEALIRKIILGS
;
A
#
# COMPACT_ATOMS: atom_id res chain seq x y z
N MET A 1 -22.00 51.28 47.92
CA MET A 1 -20.74 51.22 47.14
C MET A 1 -20.81 50.02 46.20
N ARG A 2 -21.07 50.24 44.91
CA ARG A 2 -21.18 49.16 43.90
C ARG A 2 -19.80 48.86 43.32
N ARG A 3 -19.22 47.71 43.67
CA ARG A 3 -18.01 47.17 43.03
C ARG A 3 -18.37 46.65 41.63
N HIS A 4 -17.75 47.22 40.61
CA HIS A 4 -17.81 46.74 39.24
C HIS A 4 -16.74 45.65 39.08
N TYR A 5 -17.15 44.43 38.72
CA TYR A 5 -16.22 43.39 38.29
C TYR A 5 -16.10 43.46 36.77
N PHE A 6 -14.93 43.88 36.30
CA PHE A 6 -14.53 43.79 34.89
C PHE A 6 -14.27 42.32 34.55
N PHE A 7 -15.10 41.73 33.69
CA PHE A 7 -14.81 40.47 33.03
C PHE A 7 -13.89 40.76 31.83
N ILE A 8 -12.64 40.30 31.89
CA ILE A 8 -11.75 40.25 30.73
C ILE A 8 -11.97 38.89 30.06
N ILE A 9 -12.69 38.88 28.94
CA ILE A 9 -12.78 37.71 28.06
C ILE A 9 -11.55 37.76 27.15
N LEU A 10 -10.58 36.88 27.40
CA LEU A 10 -9.44 36.68 26.52
C LEU A 10 -9.93 35.91 25.27
N PHE A 11 -10.11 36.62 24.16
CA PHE A 11 -10.32 36.01 22.85
C PHE A 11 -8.98 35.42 22.39
N VAL A 12 -8.80 34.11 22.55
CA VAL A 12 -7.76 33.37 21.83
C VAL A 12 -8.23 33.28 20.39
N ILE A 13 -7.75 34.18 19.54
CA ILE A 13 -7.90 34.09 18.09
C ILE A 13 -7.03 32.90 17.67
N GLY A 14 -7.64 31.71 17.65
CA GLY A 14 -7.10 30.56 16.98
C GLY A 14 -7.00 30.90 15.50
N SER A 15 -5.78 30.93 14.98
CA SER A 15 -5.47 31.05 13.56
C SER A 15 -6.08 29.86 12.83
N PHE A 16 -7.35 29.97 12.43
CA PHE A 16 -7.88 29.16 11.35
C PHE A 16 -7.07 29.53 10.12
N SER A 17 -6.11 28.68 9.77
CA SER A 17 -5.55 28.62 8.44
C SER A 17 -6.69 28.24 7.49
N CYS A 18 -7.46 29.24 7.08
CA CYS A 18 -8.33 29.16 5.92
C CYS A 18 -7.43 28.90 4.71
N ALA A 19 -7.21 27.63 4.40
CA ALA A 19 -6.81 27.24 3.06
C ALA A 19 -7.88 27.78 2.11
N LYS A 20 -7.47 28.66 1.20
CA LYS A 20 -8.34 29.24 0.18
C LYS A 20 -9.00 28.10 -0.59
N ASP A 21 -10.33 28.09 -0.54
CA ASP A 21 -11.20 27.31 -1.43
C ASP A 21 -10.71 27.42 -2.88
N ASN A 22 -10.22 26.31 -3.44
CA ASN A 22 -10.03 26.22 -4.89
C ASN A 22 -11.41 25.96 -5.52
N LYS A 23 -12.10 27.05 -5.86
CA LYS A 23 -13.48 27.11 -6.35
C LYS A 23 -13.69 26.50 -7.75
N TYR A 24 -12.75 25.70 -8.28
CA TYR A 24 -12.69 25.37 -9.71
C TYR A 24 -12.47 23.89 -10.07
N SER A 25 -12.40 22.95 -9.12
CA SER A 25 -12.22 21.54 -9.48
C SER A 25 -13.46 20.66 -9.28
N GLY A 26 -14.46 21.10 -8.51
CA GLY A 26 -15.60 20.24 -8.11
C GLY A 26 -15.19 19.01 -7.28
N TYR A 27 -13.91 18.88 -6.94
CA TYR A 27 -13.31 17.75 -6.26
C TYR A 27 -13.15 18.01 -4.76
N ILE A 28 -13.60 17.06 -3.94
CA ILE A 28 -13.34 17.01 -2.49
C ILE A 28 -11.84 16.92 -2.17
N ASP A 29 -11.09 16.10 -2.90
CA ASP A 29 -9.63 15.98 -2.83
C ASP A 29 -9.01 16.24 -4.22
N GLU A 30 -7.91 17.01 -4.26
CA GLU A 30 -7.23 17.40 -5.51
C GLU A 30 -6.69 16.20 -6.30
N ASN A 31 -6.34 15.10 -5.63
CA ASN A 31 -5.80 13.92 -6.27
C ASN A 31 -6.87 13.13 -7.05
N GLN A 32 -8.16 13.47 -6.90
CA GLN A 32 -9.21 12.84 -7.71
C GLN A 32 -9.03 13.05 -9.21
N ALA A 33 -8.42 14.17 -9.63
CA ALA A 33 -8.14 14.44 -11.03
C ALA A 33 -7.21 13.38 -11.67
N LEU A 34 -6.35 12.74 -10.86
CA LEU A 34 -5.44 11.68 -11.31
C LEU A 34 -6.17 10.41 -11.77
N LEU A 35 -7.44 10.26 -11.39
CA LEU A 35 -8.26 9.08 -11.66
C LEU A 35 -9.19 9.24 -12.87
N GLU A 36 -9.31 10.44 -13.44
CA GLU A 36 -10.29 10.76 -14.49
C GLU A 36 -10.18 9.86 -15.72
N ASN A 37 -8.95 9.47 -16.06
CA ASN A 37 -8.67 8.63 -17.22
C ASN A 37 -8.72 7.13 -16.91
N LEU A 38 -8.91 6.74 -15.65
CA LEU A 38 -8.96 5.34 -15.24
C LEU A 38 -10.38 4.78 -15.35
N ASN A 39 -10.48 3.56 -15.87
CA ASN A 39 -11.76 2.88 -15.96
C ASN A 39 -12.13 2.26 -14.61
N LYS A 40 -13.11 2.85 -13.91
CA LYS A 40 -13.64 2.32 -12.64
C LYS A 40 -14.37 1.00 -12.85
N VAL A 41 -14.11 0.02 -11.98
CA VAL A 41 -14.69 -1.33 -12.02
C VAL A 41 -15.35 -1.69 -10.69
N LYS A 42 -16.13 -2.77 -10.67
CA LYS A 42 -16.69 -3.30 -9.41
C LYS A 42 -15.56 -3.87 -8.56
N GLY A 43 -15.73 -3.91 -7.25
CA GLY A 43 -14.86 -4.66 -6.35
C GLY A 43 -15.60 -5.09 -5.09
N LYS A 44 -15.10 -6.15 -4.44
CA LYS A 44 -15.79 -6.79 -3.30
C LYS A 44 -15.01 -6.71 -1.99
N GLN A 45 -13.69 -6.48 -2.04
CA GLN A 45 -12.79 -6.51 -0.88
C GLN A 45 -11.54 -5.68 -1.17
N HIS A 46 -10.86 -5.22 -0.13
CA HIS A 46 -9.57 -4.57 -0.25
C HIS A 46 -8.45 -5.44 0.30
N THR A 47 -7.23 -5.27 -0.21
CA THR A 47 -6.07 -6.04 0.24
C THR A 47 -5.41 -5.30 1.40
N TYR A 48 -5.18 -6.01 2.50
CA TYR A 48 -4.39 -5.56 3.63
C TYR A 48 -3.60 -6.74 4.17
N SER A 49 -2.78 -6.53 5.19
CA SER A 49 -2.15 -7.64 5.90
C SER A 49 -3.01 -7.96 7.11
N ASN A 50 -3.53 -9.19 7.21
CA ASN A 50 -4.28 -9.60 8.41
C ASN A 50 -3.39 -9.65 9.66
N ASP A 51 -2.06 -9.68 9.48
CA ASP A 51 -1.11 -9.61 10.59
C ASP A 51 -0.75 -8.15 10.96
N PHE A 52 -0.99 -7.20 10.04
CA PHE A 52 -0.77 -5.75 10.23
C PHE A 52 -2.04 -5.01 9.82
N GLU A 53 -3.02 -4.97 10.73
CA GLU A 53 -4.39 -4.48 10.53
C GLU A 53 -4.49 -2.95 10.28
N LEU A 54 -3.38 -2.28 9.98
CA LEU A 54 -3.29 -0.83 9.69
C LEU A 54 -4.25 -0.34 8.60
N LEU A 55 -4.65 -1.23 7.69
CA LEU A 55 -5.50 -0.92 6.55
C LEU A 55 -6.82 -1.69 6.56
N GLU A 56 -7.16 -2.37 7.67
CA GLU A 56 -8.40 -3.15 7.80
C GLU A 56 -9.64 -2.25 7.62
N PHE A 57 -9.59 -1.05 8.21
CA PHE A 57 -10.69 -0.08 8.12
C PHE A 57 -10.41 0.95 7.04
N ARG A 58 -11.10 0.79 5.91
CA ARG A 58 -11.12 1.76 4.80
C ARG A 58 -12.53 1.96 4.31
N GLU A 59 -12.91 3.22 4.14
CA GLU A 59 -14.24 3.58 3.65
C GLU A 59 -14.22 3.88 2.14
N LYS A 60 -15.37 3.66 1.49
CA LYS A 60 -15.63 4.06 0.10
C LYS A 60 -14.51 3.63 -0.85
N VAL A 61 -14.19 2.35 -0.83
CA VAL A 61 -13.11 1.78 -1.64
C VAL A 61 -13.56 1.70 -3.10
N ASP A 62 -12.76 2.31 -3.97
CA ASP A 62 -12.96 2.36 -5.41
C ASP A 62 -11.83 1.62 -6.12
N TYR A 63 -12.19 0.89 -7.18
CA TYR A 63 -11.29 0.00 -7.91
C TYR A 63 -11.23 0.41 -9.37
N TYR A 64 -10.07 0.27 -9.97
CA TYR A 64 -9.84 0.60 -11.38
C TYR A 64 -9.32 -0.62 -12.13
N ALA A 65 -9.68 -0.73 -13.41
CA ALA A 65 -9.15 -1.75 -14.30
C ALA A 65 -7.62 -1.68 -14.33
N PRO A 66 -6.92 -2.82 -14.52
CA PRO A 66 -5.46 -2.81 -14.60
C PRO A 66 -4.96 -1.92 -15.73
N VAL A 67 -3.85 -1.23 -15.47
CA VAL A 67 -3.17 -0.35 -16.41
C VAL A 67 -1.69 -0.72 -16.52
N SER A 68 -0.99 -0.11 -17.47
CA SER A 68 0.46 -0.25 -17.56
C SER A 68 1.17 0.37 -16.35
N PHE A 69 2.40 -0.04 -16.06
CA PHE A 69 3.18 0.55 -14.95
C PHE A 69 3.38 2.06 -15.11
N SER A 70 3.65 2.54 -16.34
CA SER A 70 3.82 3.97 -16.61
C SER A 70 2.55 4.76 -16.35
N GLU A 71 1.40 4.22 -16.77
CA GLU A 71 0.09 4.83 -16.56
C GLU A 71 -0.30 4.82 -15.08
N ALA A 72 0.04 3.75 -14.36
CA ALA A 72 -0.16 3.70 -12.91
C ALA A 72 0.66 4.75 -12.19
N LEU A 73 1.95 4.88 -12.50
CA LEU A 73 2.83 5.89 -11.91
C LEU A 73 2.38 7.32 -12.22
N SER A 74 1.75 7.58 -13.39
CA SER A 74 1.17 8.89 -13.71
C SER A 74 -0.17 9.17 -13.01
N SER A 75 -0.85 8.12 -12.52
CA SER A 75 -2.20 8.20 -11.94
C SER A 75 -2.20 8.12 -10.41
N ILE A 76 -1.03 8.26 -9.78
CA ILE A 76 -0.88 8.32 -8.31
C ILE A 76 -0.24 9.66 -7.89
N PRO A 77 -0.44 10.10 -6.64
CA PRO A 77 0.13 11.35 -6.14
C PRO A 77 1.67 11.37 -6.26
N SER A 78 2.24 12.52 -6.61
CA SER A 78 3.70 12.68 -6.75
C SER A 78 4.46 12.29 -5.48
N VAL A 79 3.91 12.64 -4.31
CA VAL A 79 4.46 12.29 -2.98
C VAL A 79 4.64 10.78 -2.76
N MET A 80 3.88 9.96 -3.49
CA MET A 80 4.00 8.51 -3.51
C MET A 80 4.91 8.07 -4.65
N ARG A 81 4.63 8.52 -5.88
CA ARG A 81 5.38 8.18 -7.10
C ARG A 81 6.89 8.37 -6.93
N ASP A 82 7.29 9.51 -6.36
CA ASP A 82 8.70 9.90 -6.28
C ASP A 82 9.50 9.05 -5.26
N LYS A 83 8.82 8.19 -4.48
CA LYS A 83 9.40 7.25 -3.50
C LYS A 83 9.33 5.78 -3.95
N ILE A 84 8.70 5.49 -5.08
CA ILE A 84 8.53 4.13 -5.59
C ILE A 84 9.70 3.78 -6.49
N ASN A 85 10.44 2.74 -6.13
CA ASN A 85 11.50 2.17 -6.97
C ASN A 85 11.02 0.83 -7.52
N LEU A 86 10.78 0.78 -8.82
CA LEU A 86 10.40 -0.45 -9.50
C LEU A 86 11.63 -1.27 -9.87
N ILE A 87 11.52 -2.59 -9.76
CA ILE A 87 12.58 -3.52 -10.16
C ILE A 87 12.54 -3.77 -11.66
N SER A 88 13.73 -4.02 -12.22
CA SER A 88 13.82 -4.51 -13.59
C SER A 88 13.35 -5.96 -13.65
N GLN A 89 12.71 -6.36 -14.75
CA GLN A 89 12.41 -7.78 -15.00
C GLN A 89 13.68 -8.64 -15.00
N LYS A 90 14.85 -8.06 -15.33
CA LYS A 90 16.14 -8.75 -15.32
C LYS A 90 16.66 -9.09 -13.92
N ASP A 91 16.13 -8.42 -12.90
CA ASP A 91 16.49 -8.66 -11.50
C ASP A 91 15.69 -9.85 -10.90
N LEU A 92 14.73 -10.42 -11.66
CA LEU A 92 13.89 -11.54 -11.22
C LEU A 92 14.44 -12.88 -11.73
N PRO A 93 14.34 -13.97 -10.94
CA PRO A 93 14.84 -15.29 -11.32
C PRO A 93 13.91 -16.06 -12.28
N PHE A 94 12.93 -15.39 -12.88
CA PHE A 94 11.96 -15.98 -13.80
C PHE A 94 11.66 -15.02 -14.96
N THR A 95 11.17 -15.57 -16.07
CA THR A 95 10.77 -14.75 -17.23
C THR A 95 9.38 -14.18 -16.98
N VAL A 96 9.27 -12.85 -16.97
CA VAL A 96 8.00 -12.15 -16.76
C VAL A 96 7.16 -12.19 -18.04
N ALA A 97 6.06 -12.94 -18.03
CA ALA A 97 5.11 -12.99 -19.16
C ALA A 97 4.06 -11.87 -19.10
N GLN A 98 3.73 -11.39 -17.89
CA GLN A 98 2.74 -10.34 -17.69
C GLN A 98 3.19 -9.36 -16.60
N GLN A 99 2.95 -8.08 -16.88
CA GLN A 99 3.02 -6.99 -15.92
C GLN A 99 1.72 -6.22 -15.94
N ASP A 100 1.15 -6.02 -14.76
CA ASP A 100 -0.02 -5.17 -14.60
C ASP A 100 0.07 -4.36 -13.31
N ALA A 101 -0.55 -3.19 -13.36
CA ALA A 101 -0.69 -2.35 -12.19
C ALA A 101 -2.16 -2.16 -11.85
N ASN A 102 -2.53 -2.39 -10.59
CA ASN A 102 -3.86 -2.10 -10.08
C ASN A 102 -3.80 -0.86 -9.22
N ILE A 103 -4.74 0.05 -9.42
CA ILE A 103 -4.95 1.19 -8.54
C ILE A 103 -6.23 0.93 -7.76
N VAL A 104 -6.16 1.17 -6.46
CA VAL A 104 -7.31 1.18 -5.56
C VAL A 104 -7.23 2.43 -4.73
N THR A 105 -8.37 3.10 -4.56
CA THR A 105 -8.47 4.28 -3.71
C THR A 105 -9.49 4.09 -2.61
N SER A 106 -9.32 4.80 -1.52
CA SER A 106 -10.23 4.79 -0.37
C SER A 106 -10.24 6.15 0.31
N TRP A 107 -11.21 6.40 1.17
CA TRP A 107 -11.28 7.63 1.94
C TRP A 107 -10.92 7.37 3.40
N ASN A 108 -10.09 8.22 3.98
CA ASN A 108 -9.81 8.21 5.41
C ASN A 108 -10.79 9.10 6.19
N ALA A 109 -10.70 9.06 7.52
CA ALA A 109 -11.56 9.83 8.43
C ALA A 109 -11.47 11.37 8.24
N PHE A 110 -10.42 11.86 7.57
CA PHE A 110 -10.20 13.27 7.29
C PHE A 110 -10.69 13.70 5.89
N ASN A 111 -11.48 12.86 5.21
CA ASN A 111 -11.90 13.06 3.82
C ASN A 111 -10.72 13.29 2.87
N LYS A 112 -9.60 12.60 3.11
CA LYS A 112 -8.48 12.54 2.16
C LYS A 112 -8.53 11.25 1.38
N LEU A 113 -8.27 11.38 0.08
CA LEU A 113 -8.20 10.25 -0.82
C LEU A 113 -6.85 9.54 -0.62
N VAL A 114 -6.92 8.29 -0.20
CA VAL A 114 -5.76 7.41 0.01
C VAL A 114 -5.59 6.53 -1.22
N PHE A 115 -4.37 6.49 -1.75
CA PHE A 115 -4.00 5.65 -2.88
C PHE A 115 -3.28 4.39 -2.44
N GLN A 116 -3.63 3.29 -3.12
CA GLN A 116 -2.85 2.07 -3.14
C GLN A 116 -2.57 1.71 -4.59
N VAL A 117 -1.32 1.35 -4.88
CA VAL A 117 -0.91 0.80 -6.17
C VAL A 117 -0.30 -0.57 -5.94
N GLN A 118 -0.69 -1.54 -6.76
CA GLN A 118 -0.09 -2.86 -6.82
C GLN A 118 0.65 -3.00 -8.14
N PHE A 119 1.90 -3.44 -8.12
CA PHE A 119 2.67 -3.82 -9.30
C PHE A 119 2.89 -5.33 -9.28
N SER A 120 2.39 -6.02 -10.30
CA SER A 120 2.50 -7.48 -10.42
C SER A 120 3.48 -7.85 -11.52
N TYR A 121 4.38 -8.79 -11.23
CA TYR A 121 5.25 -9.45 -12.20
C TYR A 121 4.91 -10.95 -12.17
N LEU A 122 4.33 -11.44 -13.24
CA LEU A 122 3.79 -12.80 -13.31
C LEU A 122 4.53 -13.60 -14.38
N GLU A 123 4.96 -14.81 -14.05
CA GLU A 123 5.56 -15.75 -15.02
C GLU A 123 4.57 -16.20 -16.11
N ASN A 124 3.26 -16.10 -15.88
CA ASN A 124 2.23 -16.56 -16.82
C ASN A 124 0.99 -15.65 -16.85
N VAL A 125 0.31 -15.63 -18.00
CA VAL A 125 -0.89 -14.81 -18.29
C VAL A 125 -2.21 -15.39 -17.76
N SER A 126 -2.31 -16.71 -17.65
CA SER A 126 -3.45 -17.34 -16.99
C SER A 126 -3.20 -17.36 -15.50
N GLY A 127 -4.21 -16.99 -14.70
CA GLY A 127 -4.12 -16.93 -13.24
C GLY A 127 -3.53 -18.20 -12.61
N TYR A 128 -3.21 -18.08 -11.32
CA TYR A 128 -2.54 -19.08 -10.51
C TYR A 128 -3.14 -20.49 -10.73
N GLN A 129 -2.42 -21.32 -11.50
CA GLN A 129 -2.70 -22.76 -11.56
C GLN A 129 -1.97 -23.38 -10.38
N THR A 130 -2.57 -24.37 -9.76
CA THR A 130 -2.21 -25.02 -8.49
C THR A 130 -0.79 -25.60 -8.38
N ASN A 131 0.07 -25.39 -9.37
CA ASN A 131 1.49 -25.74 -9.36
C ASN A 131 2.35 -24.47 -9.57
N PHE A 132 2.95 -23.97 -8.49
CA PHE A 132 4.19 -23.18 -8.43
C PHE A 132 4.48 -22.28 -9.64
N LYS A 133 3.66 -21.24 -9.86
CA LYS A 133 4.04 -20.16 -10.79
C LYS A 133 4.86 -19.12 -10.04
N ASP A 134 6.01 -18.77 -10.59
CA ASP A 134 6.80 -17.72 -9.99
C ASP A 134 6.08 -16.36 -10.14
N PHE A 135 6.05 -15.58 -9.06
CA PHE A 135 5.51 -14.23 -9.07
C PHE A 135 6.26 -13.33 -8.11
N PHE A 136 6.15 -12.04 -8.39
CA PHE A 136 6.60 -10.99 -7.51
C PHE A 136 5.58 -9.85 -7.54
N ILE A 137 4.94 -9.55 -6.41
CA ILE A 137 3.89 -8.53 -6.30
C ILE A 137 4.26 -7.54 -5.21
N ILE A 138 4.21 -6.26 -5.55
CA ILE A 138 4.48 -5.14 -4.65
C ILE A 138 3.19 -4.35 -4.48
N SER A 139 2.58 -4.38 -3.30
CA SER A 139 1.50 -3.44 -2.94
C SER A 139 2.07 -2.30 -2.11
N ILE A 140 1.81 -1.07 -2.54
CA ILE A 140 2.28 0.14 -1.89
C ILE A 140 1.06 0.99 -1.58
N THR A 141 0.85 1.33 -0.31
CA THR A 141 -0.29 2.14 0.15
C THR A 141 0.20 3.41 0.81
N GLN A 142 -0.42 4.54 0.48
CA GLN A 142 -0.14 5.81 1.14
C GLN A 142 -0.58 5.74 2.62
N TYR A 143 0.35 6.05 3.52
CA TYR A 143 0.10 6.06 4.96
C TYR A 143 1.05 7.07 5.62
N PRO A 144 0.70 8.38 5.67
CA PRO A 144 1.65 9.44 6.04
C PRO A 144 2.19 9.35 7.48
N GLU A 145 1.42 8.74 8.37
CA GLU A 145 1.74 8.60 9.79
C GLU A 145 2.65 7.39 9.99
N ASP A 146 3.71 7.53 10.78
CA ASP A 146 4.59 6.40 11.10
C ASP A 146 3.93 5.52 12.18
N PRO A 147 3.49 4.28 11.85
CA PRO A 147 2.87 3.40 12.83
C PRO A 147 3.87 2.87 13.87
N PHE A 148 5.18 3.09 13.67
CA PHE A 148 6.27 2.63 14.52
C PHE A 148 6.99 3.77 15.25
N ALA A 149 6.48 5.01 15.19
CA ALA A 149 7.10 6.15 15.86
C ALA A 149 6.99 6.09 17.40
N ASP A 150 6.01 5.36 17.92
CA ASP A 150 5.79 5.15 19.35
C ASP A 150 6.13 3.70 19.74
N GLU A 151 6.90 3.52 20.81
CA GLU A 151 7.34 2.20 21.27
C GLU A 151 6.16 1.34 21.73
N GLN A 152 5.17 1.93 22.41
CA GLN A 152 4.01 1.21 22.89
C GLN A 152 3.09 0.77 21.73
N ALA A 153 2.86 1.64 20.74
CA ALA A 153 2.14 1.32 19.51
C ALA A 153 2.85 0.22 18.71
N THR A 154 4.19 0.29 18.61
CA THR A 154 5.01 -0.73 17.96
C THR A 154 4.85 -2.08 18.66
N LEU A 155 4.98 -2.11 19.99
CA LEU A 155 4.82 -3.34 20.78
C LEU A 155 3.41 -3.92 20.63
N ALA A 156 2.37 -3.09 20.70
CA ALA A 156 0.99 -3.55 20.52
C ALA A 156 0.73 -4.15 19.13
N MET A 157 1.39 -3.62 18.10
CA MET A 157 1.33 -4.19 16.76
C MET A 157 2.11 -5.51 16.69
N GLU A 158 3.33 -5.54 17.23
CA GLU A 158 4.21 -6.71 17.26
C GLU A 158 3.65 -7.89 18.06
N GLU A 159 2.85 -7.64 19.10
CA GLU A 159 2.14 -8.68 19.85
C GLU A 159 1.18 -9.51 18.98
N ASN A 160 0.58 -8.90 17.95
CA ASN A 160 -0.37 -9.56 17.06
C ASN A 160 0.32 -10.21 15.83
N ILE A 161 1.57 -9.82 15.55
CA ILE A 161 2.32 -10.30 14.40
C ILE A 161 2.93 -11.66 14.73
N THR A 162 2.42 -12.72 14.11
CA THR A 162 2.91 -14.09 14.34
C THR A 162 3.62 -14.67 13.11
N GLY A 163 4.78 -15.30 13.36
CA GLY A 163 5.56 -16.01 12.34
C GLY A 163 6.31 -15.10 11.36
N TYR A 164 6.55 -13.84 11.72
CA TYR A 164 7.52 -12.99 11.03
C TYR A 164 8.84 -12.96 11.80
N GLU A 165 9.94 -13.00 11.05
CA GLU A 165 11.25 -12.54 11.47
C GLU A 165 11.30 -11.01 11.38
N LYS A 166 11.73 -10.36 12.46
CA LYS A 166 11.95 -8.91 12.48
C LYS A 166 13.39 -8.62 12.08
N LEU A 167 13.54 -8.08 10.88
CA LEU A 167 14.79 -7.56 10.34
C LEU A 167 14.84 -6.03 10.52
N VAL A 168 15.99 -5.43 10.22
CA VAL A 168 16.18 -3.97 10.24
C VAL A 168 16.25 -3.44 8.81
N LEU A 169 15.33 -2.56 8.42
CA LEU A 169 15.34 -1.91 7.10
C LEU A 169 16.49 -0.90 7.01
N GLU A 170 16.46 0.12 7.86
CA GLU A 170 17.48 1.16 7.97
C GLU A 170 17.39 1.80 9.36
N GLY A 171 18.53 1.99 10.03
CA GLY A 171 18.56 2.51 11.39
C GLY A 171 17.81 1.59 12.36
N THR A 172 16.65 2.05 12.83
CA THR A 172 15.74 1.30 13.71
C THR A 172 14.43 0.90 13.05
N HIS A 173 14.22 1.22 11.77
CA HIS A 173 12.95 0.91 11.08
C HIS A 173 12.81 -0.61 10.88
N PRO A 174 11.67 -1.20 11.27
CA PRO A 174 11.48 -2.64 11.15
C PRO A 174 11.17 -3.07 9.72
N LEU A 175 11.75 -4.19 9.30
CA LEU A 175 11.37 -4.93 8.11
C LEU A 175 10.92 -6.33 8.53
N TYR A 176 9.65 -6.64 8.34
CA TYR A 176 9.12 -7.93 8.76
C TYR A 176 9.16 -8.90 7.59
N TYR A 177 9.79 -10.05 7.78
CA TYR A 177 9.91 -11.12 6.78
C TYR A 177 9.20 -12.38 7.24
N LYS A 178 8.48 -13.03 6.34
CA LYS A 178 7.85 -14.33 6.59
C LYS A 178 8.09 -15.26 5.43
N ALA A 179 8.79 -16.36 5.67
CA ALA A 179 9.07 -17.36 4.66
C ALA A 179 7.81 -18.17 4.31
N ALA A 180 7.70 -18.58 3.05
CA ALA A 180 6.76 -19.61 2.59
C ALA A 180 7.11 -20.97 3.22
N SER A 181 6.74 -21.21 4.48
CA SER A 181 7.00 -22.48 5.16
C SER A 181 5.80 -22.92 6.01
N GLY A 182 5.59 -24.25 6.08
CA GLY A 182 4.53 -24.89 6.88
C GLY A 182 3.40 -25.54 6.07
N ARG A 183 2.51 -26.28 6.77
CA ARG A 183 1.32 -26.96 6.18
C ARG A 183 0.27 -26.01 5.60
N TRP A 184 0.37 -24.73 5.93
CA TRP A 184 -0.50 -23.64 5.48
C TRP A 184 0.37 -22.38 5.35
N PRO A 185 1.11 -22.18 4.24
CA PRO A 185 1.74 -20.89 4.02
C PRO A 185 0.66 -19.82 4.14
N ARG A 186 0.77 -18.88 5.09
CA ARG A 186 -0.25 -17.84 5.24
C ARG A 186 -0.38 -17.13 3.90
N MET A 187 -1.63 -16.90 3.54
CA MET A 187 -1.97 -16.49 2.21
C MET A 187 -1.71 -14.99 2.04
N PHE A 188 -0.89 -14.63 1.05
CA PHE A 188 -0.68 -13.25 0.62
C PHE A 188 -1.88 -12.81 -0.19
N ASP A 189 -2.65 -11.89 0.37
CA ASP A 189 -3.76 -11.24 -0.32
C ASP A 189 -3.27 -10.18 -1.32
N TYR A 190 -3.72 -10.27 -2.57
CA TYR A 190 -3.46 -9.32 -3.65
C TYR A 190 -4.70 -9.10 -4.52
N TYR A 191 -4.68 -8.05 -5.32
CA TYR A 191 -5.75 -7.73 -6.25
C TYR A 191 -5.61 -8.53 -7.55
N LYS A 192 -6.70 -9.15 -7.96
CA LYS A 192 -6.81 -9.84 -9.25
C LYS A 192 -7.97 -9.26 -10.03
N TYR A 193 -7.72 -8.84 -11.26
CA TYR A 193 -8.77 -8.42 -12.16
C TYR A 193 -9.37 -9.60 -12.92
N ILE A 194 -10.69 -9.76 -12.83
CA ILE A 194 -11.47 -10.74 -13.57
C ILE A 194 -12.10 -10.01 -14.76
N ALA A 195 -11.48 -10.15 -15.93
CA ALA A 195 -11.84 -9.37 -17.12
C ALA A 195 -13.27 -9.61 -17.59
N ASP A 196 -13.73 -10.87 -17.56
CA ASP A 196 -15.08 -11.27 -18.00
C ASP A 196 -16.19 -10.59 -17.16
N ASP A 197 -15.94 -10.41 -15.87
CA ASP A 197 -16.88 -9.81 -14.92
C ASP A 197 -16.67 -8.30 -14.71
N LYS A 198 -15.60 -7.73 -15.28
CA LYS A 198 -15.12 -6.37 -14.99
C LYS A 198 -15.07 -6.11 -13.47
N LEU A 199 -14.41 -7.03 -12.77
CA LEU A 199 -14.41 -7.11 -11.31
C LEU A 199 -12.97 -7.14 -10.80
N MET A 200 -12.66 -6.27 -9.85
CA MET A 200 -11.47 -6.42 -9.00
C MET A 200 -11.81 -7.31 -7.82
N ASP A 201 -11.13 -8.44 -7.71
CA ASP A 201 -11.30 -9.37 -6.60
C ASP A 201 -10.03 -9.45 -5.75
N LYS A 202 -10.19 -9.95 -4.53
CA LYS A 202 -9.07 -10.29 -3.65
C LYS A 202 -8.72 -11.76 -3.85
N GLU A 203 -7.52 -12.03 -4.35
CA GLU A 203 -6.97 -13.38 -4.42
C GLU A 203 -5.93 -13.56 -3.32
N SER A 204 -5.74 -14.80 -2.88
CA SER A 204 -4.92 -15.14 -1.74
C SER A 204 -4.07 -16.36 -2.10
N THR A 205 -2.75 -16.30 -1.88
CA THR A 205 -1.84 -17.40 -2.27
C THR A 205 -0.69 -17.60 -1.29
N GLY A 206 -0.23 -18.84 -1.14
CA GLY A 206 0.94 -19.15 -0.33
C GLY A 206 2.20 -18.49 -0.91
N SER A 207 2.93 -17.73 -0.10
CA SER A 207 4.14 -17.03 -0.54
C SER A 207 5.01 -16.58 0.62
N SER A 208 6.25 -16.23 0.29
CA SER A 208 7.11 -15.47 1.17
C SER A 208 6.71 -14.00 1.11
N GLN A 209 6.78 -13.30 2.23
CA GLN A 209 6.21 -11.97 2.37
C GLN A 209 7.15 -11.04 3.12
N TYR A 210 7.23 -9.79 2.66
CA TYR A 210 7.77 -8.68 3.42
C TYR A 210 6.70 -7.65 3.70
N TYR A 211 6.77 -7.07 4.90
CA TYR A 211 5.94 -5.94 5.30
C TYR A 211 6.78 -4.89 5.99
N THR A 212 6.57 -3.62 5.66
CA THR A 212 7.16 -2.50 6.38
C THR A 212 6.37 -1.22 6.12
N TRP A 213 6.48 -0.26 7.02
CA TRP A 213 6.18 1.13 6.73
C TRP A 213 7.51 1.87 6.56
N TYR A 214 7.62 2.68 5.50
CA TYR A 214 8.78 3.52 5.27
C TYR A 214 8.40 4.80 4.54
N ASN A 215 8.83 5.95 5.09
CA ASN A 215 8.68 7.27 4.47
C ASN A 215 7.24 7.59 4.00
N GLY A 216 6.24 7.28 4.82
CA GLY A 216 4.84 7.56 4.54
C GLY A 216 4.14 6.55 3.60
N LEU A 217 4.77 5.40 3.35
CA LEU A 217 4.25 4.32 2.50
C LEU A 217 4.31 2.99 3.25
N ILE A 218 3.21 2.23 3.18
CA ILE A 218 3.19 0.82 3.58
C ILE A 218 3.57 -0.02 2.37
N TYR A 219 4.60 -0.83 2.51
CA TYR A 219 5.00 -1.83 1.54
C TYR A 219 4.54 -3.20 2.02
N LYS A 220 3.76 -3.88 1.18
CA LYS A 220 3.39 -5.29 1.33
C LYS A 220 3.85 -6.03 0.09
N ILE A 221 4.90 -6.82 0.21
CA ILE A 221 5.55 -7.50 -0.92
C ILE A 221 5.37 -9.00 -0.75
N GLY A 222 4.83 -9.67 -1.76
CA GLY A 222 4.64 -11.12 -1.76
C GLY A 222 5.33 -11.73 -2.97
N PHE A 223 5.99 -12.86 -2.76
CA PHE A 223 6.64 -13.57 -3.86
C PHE A 223 6.68 -15.07 -3.63
N ASN A 224 6.58 -15.77 -4.74
CA ASN A 224 6.94 -17.17 -4.85
C ASN A 224 7.96 -17.20 -5.98
N MET A 225 9.23 -17.36 -5.65
CA MET A 225 10.32 -17.37 -6.62
C MET A 225 11.46 -18.21 -6.07
N ASN A 226 12.41 -18.61 -6.93
CA ASN A 226 13.58 -19.35 -6.47
C ASN A 226 14.50 -18.48 -5.58
N VAL A 227 14.25 -18.53 -4.27
CA VAL A 227 15.00 -17.81 -3.23
C VAL A 227 16.46 -18.26 -3.10
N SER A 228 16.81 -19.46 -3.57
CA SER A 228 18.21 -19.93 -3.53
C SER A 228 19.08 -19.28 -4.61
N ALA A 229 18.47 -18.77 -5.68
CA ALA A 229 19.14 -18.13 -6.80
C ALA A 229 19.14 -16.59 -6.73
N THR A 230 18.45 -16.00 -5.74
CA THR A 230 18.25 -14.56 -5.64
C THR A 230 18.41 -14.10 -4.20
N ASP A 231 19.20 -13.06 -3.98
CA ASP A 231 19.17 -12.32 -2.71
C ASP A 231 17.89 -11.47 -2.65
N HIS A 232 16.80 -12.12 -2.20
CA HIS A 232 15.49 -11.49 -2.14
C HIS A 232 15.46 -10.32 -1.16
N GLU A 233 16.25 -10.37 -0.08
CA GLU A 233 16.31 -9.26 0.88
C GLU A 233 16.96 -8.03 0.26
N ALA A 234 18.08 -8.18 -0.46
CA ALA A 234 18.70 -7.08 -1.19
C ALA A 234 17.75 -6.48 -2.23
N LEU A 235 16.98 -7.31 -2.94
CA LEU A 235 15.96 -6.85 -3.89
C LEU A 235 14.86 -6.03 -3.20
N ILE A 236 14.36 -6.51 -2.06
CA ILE A 236 13.35 -5.80 -1.25
C ILE A 236 13.88 -4.45 -0.77
N ARG A 237 15.12 -4.41 -0.27
CA ARG A 237 15.76 -3.17 0.19
C ARG A 237 15.90 -2.17 -0.95
N LYS A 238 16.33 -2.61 -2.15
CA LYS A 238 16.42 -1.77 -3.35
C LYS A 238 15.07 -1.15 -3.73
N ILE A 239 13.95 -1.88 -3.61
CA ILE A 239 12.60 -1.37 -3.87
C ILE A 239 12.22 -0.25 -2.89
N ILE A 240 12.49 -0.47 -1.60
CA ILE A 240 12.01 0.41 -0.53
C ILE A 240 12.92 1.64 -0.37
N LEU A 241 14.23 1.44 -0.42
CA LEU A 241 15.24 2.49 -0.16
C LEU A 241 15.70 3.20 -1.45
N GLY A 242 15.60 2.54 -2.61
CA GLY A 242 16.06 3.08 -3.88
C GLY A 242 17.56 2.99 -4.14
N SER A 243 18.32 2.31 -3.26
CA SER A 243 19.77 2.09 -3.37
C SER A 243 20.16 0.68 -2.99
#